data_AF-A0A3C0PF27-F1
#
_entry.id   AF-A0A3C0PF27-F1
#
_cell.length_a   1.000
_cell.length_b   1.000
_cell.length_c   1.000
_cell.angle_alpha   90.00
_cell.angle_beta   90.00
_cell.angle_gamma   90.00
#
_symmetry.space_group_name_H-M   'P 1'
#
loop_
_entity.id
_entity.type
_entity.pdbx_description
1 polymer ?
#
loop_
_entity_poly.entity_id
_entity_poly.type
_entity_poly.pdbx_seq_one_letter_code
_entity_poly.pdbx_strand_id
1 'polypeptide(L)' 'MTAILEERRKQVLITGQSGSTGTISCEKPSAAGSVSQRACVFCGSRVVLYPIADALHIVHGPIGCAAYTWDIRGS' A
#
# COMPACT_ATOMS: atom_id res chain seq x y z
N MET A 1 7.64 -24.13 15.28
CA MET A 1 6.61 -23.21 14.77
C MET A 1 7.11 -22.66 13.44
N THR A 2 6.63 -23.20 12.33
CA THR A 2 7.03 -22.77 10.99
C THR A 2 6.51 -21.35 10.77
N ALA A 3 7.42 -20.37 10.69
CA ALA A 3 7.03 -18.98 10.48
C ALA A 3 6.46 -18.82 9.06
N ILE A 4 5.17 -18.49 8.95
CA ILE A 4 4.45 -18.43 7.66
C ILE A 4 4.93 -17.25 6.78
N LEU A 5 5.59 -16.22 7.35
CA LEU A 5 6.04 -15.01 6.63
C LEU A 5 7.38 -14.49 7.15
N GLU A 6 8.46 -15.24 6.92
CA GLU A 6 9.81 -14.90 7.42
C GLU A 6 10.30 -13.51 6.94
N GLU A 7 9.94 -13.11 5.72
CA GLU A 7 10.26 -11.80 5.15
C GLU A 7 9.77 -10.62 6.00
N ARG A 8 8.70 -10.82 6.80
CA ARG A 8 8.10 -9.78 7.65
C ARG A 8 8.72 -9.68 9.04
N ARG A 9 9.66 -10.55 9.41
CA ARG A 9 10.23 -10.60 10.78
C ARG A 9 10.84 -9.28 11.23
N LYS A 10 11.46 -8.52 10.31
CA LYS A 10 12.06 -7.20 10.58
C LYS A 10 11.05 -6.04 10.54
N GLN A 11 9.76 -6.33 10.36
CA GLN A 11 8.70 -5.33 10.19
C GLN A 11 7.70 -5.32 11.37
N VAL A 12 7.93 -6.14 12.40
CA VAL A 12 7.10 -6.24 13.61
C VAL A 12 8.02 -6.13 14.82
N LEU A 13 7.75 -5.17 15.70
CA LEU A 13 8.53 -4.93 16.92
C LEU A 13 7.60 -4.83 18.13
N ILE A 14 8.12 -5.18 19.31
CA ILE A 14 7.41 -5.06 20.59
C ILE A 14 7.98 -3.86 21.35
N THR A 15 7.13 -2.89 21.67
CA THR A 15 7.51 -1.70 22.45
C THR A 15 7.89 -2.09 23.87
N GLY A 16 8.98 -1.51 24.40
CA GLY A 16 9.38 -1.67 25.81
C GLY A 16 10.18 -2.93 26.16
N GLN A 17 10.58 -3.74 25.17
CA GLN A 17 11.45 -4.89 25.38
C GLN A 17 12.92 -4.45 25.36
N SER A 18 13.71 -4.80 26.38
CA SER A 18 15.17 -4.56 26.38
C SER A 18 15.81 -5.24 25.16
N GLY A 19 16.29 -4.44 24.20
CA GLY A 19 16.80 -4.90 22.91
C GLY A 19 15.92 -4.58 21.69
N SER A 20 14.72 -4.01 21.87
CA SER A 20 13.82 -3.59 20.78
C SER A 20 14.06 -2.17 20.25
N THR A 21 15.27 -1.63 20.43
CA THR A 21 15.78 -0.40 19.78
C THR A 21 16.03 -0.57 18.27
N GLY A 22 15.32 -1.49 17.62
CA GLY A 22 15.43 -1.73 16.19
C GLY A 22 14.58 -0.74 15.41
N THR A 23 15.10 -0.24 14.28
CA THR A 23 14.28 0.47 13.29
C THR A 23 13.42 -0.54 12.54
N ILE A 24 12.11 -0.28 12.39
CA ILE A 24 11.22 -1.10 11.56
C ILE A 24 11.69 -1.01 10.10
N SER A 25 11.89 -2.15 9.44
CA SER A 25 12.26 -2.17 8.03
C SER A 25 11.07 -1.79 7.14
N CYS A 26 11.07 -0.55 6.66
CA CYS A 26 10.04 -0.01 5.75
C CYS A 26 10.44 -0.12 4.27
N GLU A 27 9.55 0.29 3.37
CA GLU A 27 9.79 0.44 1.91
C GLU A 27 10.30 -0.81 1.17
N LYS A 28 10.14 -2.00 1.76
CA LYS A 28 10.40 -3.27 1.08
C LYS A 28 9.21 -3.70 0.22
N PRO A 29 9.42 -4.49 -0.85
CA PRO A 29 8.33 -5.17 -1.55
C PRO A 29 7.43 -5.92 -0.58
N SER A 30 6.13 -5.97 -0.87
CA SER A 30 5.19 -6.73 -0.03
C SER A 30 5.46 -8.23 -0.19
N ALA A 31 5.52 -8.96 0.93
CA ALA A 31 5.66 -10.41 0.93
C ALA A 31 4.49 -11.07 0.18
N ALA A 32 4.79 -12.03 -0.70
CA ALA A 32 3.78 -12.71 -1.49
C ALA A 32 2.78 -13.46 -0.59
N GLY A 33 1.49 -13.44 -0.95
CA GLY A 33 0.45 -14.11 -0.16
C GLY A 33 0.13 -13.47 1.20
N SER A 34 0.76 -12.34 1.56
CA SER A 34 0.56 -11.70 2.86
C SER A 34 -0.75 -10.91 3.02
N VAL A 35 -1.59 -10.85 1.97
CA VAL A 35 -2.81 -10.03 1.91
C VAL A 35 -2.51 -8.59 2.39
N SER A 36 -1.48 -7.99 1.77
CA SER A 36 -1.01 -6.66 2.13
C SER A 36 -2.11 -5.61 1.93
N GLN A 37 -2.20 -4.64 2.85
CA GLN A 37 -3.09 -3.48 2.72
C GLN A 37 -2.55 -2.40 1.75
N ARG A 38 -1.41 -2.64 1.12
CA ARG A 38 -0.87 -1.70 0.12
C ARG A 38 -1.67 -1.78 -1.18
N ALA A 39 -1.73 -0.65 -1.87
CA ALA A 39 -2.21 -0.55 -3.25
C ALA A 39 -1.05 -0.34 -4.23
N CYS A 40 -1.36 -0.27 -5.53
CA CYS A 40 -0.38 0.00 -6.57
C CYS A 40 -0.10 1.51 -6.74
N VAL A 41 0.96 1.82 -7.49
CA VAL A 41 1.37 3.20 -7.79
C VAL A 41 0.28 4.01 -8.51
N PHE A 42 -0.52 3.38 -9.35
CA PHE A 42 -1.66 4.04 -10.01
C PHE A 42 -2.70 4.51 -8.99
N CYS A 43 -3.11 3.65 -8.05
CA CYS A 43 -4.03 4.05 -6.98
C CYS A 43 -3.46 5.22 -6.17
N GLY A 44 -2.15 5.23 -5.92
CA GLY A 44 -1.46 6.35 -5.28
C GLY A 44 -1.54 7.65 -6.09
N SER A 45 -1.29 7.60 -7.40
CA SER A 45 -1.39 8.77 -8.28
C SER A 45 -2.80 9.34 -8.34
N ARG A 46 -3.83 8.47 -8.45
CA ARG A 46 -5.25 8.85 -8.46
C ARG A 46 -5.63 9.64 -7.23
N VAL A 47 -5.22 9.16 -6.06
CA VAL A 47 -5.45 9.83 -4.77
C VAL A 47 -4.92 11.26 -4.75
N VAL A 48 -3.72 11.48 -5.29
CA VAL A 48 -3.08 12.80 -5.31
C VAL A 48 -3.75 13.73 -6.34
N LEU A 49 -4.22 13.16 -7.46
CA LEU A 49 -4.82 13.92 -8.54
C LEU A 49 -6.30 14.25 -8.32
N TYR A 50 -7.06 13.45 -7.55
CA TYR A 50 -8.50 13.67 -7.31
C TYR A 50 -8.91 15.11 -7.02
N PRO A 51 -8.19 15.88 -6.18
CA PRO A 51 -8.55 17.27 -5.88
C PRO A 51 -8.50 18.25 -7.07
N ILE A 52 -7.93 17.86 -8.21
CA ILE A 52 -7.91 18.67 -9.43
C ILE A 52 -9.24 18.47 -10.16
N ALA A 53 -10.22 19.32 -9.84
CA ALA A 53 -11.59 19.21 -10.33
C ALA A 53 -11.81 19.80 -11.73
N ASP A 54 -10.86 20.61 -12.23
CA ASP A 54 -10.93 21.34 -13.50
C ASP A 54 -10.13 20.67 -14.64
N ALA A 55 -9.76 19.39 -14.47
CA ALA A 55 -9.05 18.61 -15.47
C ALA A 55 -9.68 17.22 -15.68
N LEU A 56 -9.63 16.73 -16.92
CA LEU A 56 -10.02 15.35 -17.21
C LEU A 56 -8.86 14.40 -16.90
N HIS A 57 -9.04 13.53 -15.92
CA HIS A 57 -8.08 12.46 -15.63
C HIS A 57 -8.44 11.19 -16.43
N ILE A 58 -7.76 10.98 -17.56
CA ILE A 58 -7.93 9.77 -18.39
C ILE A 58 -7.17 8.59 -17.79
N VAL A 59 -7.86 7.47 -17.53
CA VAL A 59 -7.22 6.20 -17.16
C VAL A 59 -6.92 5.43 -18.44
N HIS A 60 -5.66 5.42 -18.87
CA HIS A 60 -5.24 4.61 -20.01
C HIS A 60 -4.90 3.18 -19.56
N GLY A 61 -5.86 2.27 -19.72
CA GLY A 61 -5.69 0.88 -19.35
C GLY A 61 -7.02 0.10 -19.38
N PRO A 62 -7.03 -1.14 -18.89
CA PRO A 62 -8.24 -1.94 -18.79
C PRO A 62 -9.30 -1.30 -17.87
N ILE A 63 -10.56 -1.60 -18.12
CA ILE A 63 -11.72 -1.01 -17.41
C ILE A 63 -11.67 -1.18 -15.89
N GLY A 64 -11.06 -2.26 -15.38
CA GLY A 64 -10.97 -2.54 -13.94
C GLY A 64 -10.25 -1.45 -13.15
N CYS A 65 -9.20 -0.84 -13.72
CA CYS A 65 -8.48 0.24 -13.06
C CYS A 65 -9.37 1.48 -12.87
N ALA A 66 -10.22 1.80 -13.86
CA ALA A 66 -11.15 2.92 -13.77
C ALA A 66 -12.33 2.60 -12.85
N ALA A 67 -12.95 1.42 -13.02
CA ALA A 67 -14.16 1.04 -12.28
C ALA A 67 -13.93 0.95 -10.77
N TYR A 68 -12.86 0.28 -10.33
CA TYR A 68 -12.59 0.09 -8.89
C TYR A 68 -11.98 1.31 -8.20
N THR A 69 -11.59 2.34 -8.97
CA THR A 69 -11.14 3.60 -8.39
C THR A 69 -12.17 4.71 -8.52
N TRP A 70 -13.29 4.49 -9.22
CA TRP A 70 -14.34 5.50 -9.36
C TRP A 70 -14.96 5.83 -8.00
N ASP A 71 -15.03 7.13 -7.66
CA ASP A 71 -15.74 7.67 -6.51
C ASP A 71 -15.34 7.09 -5.12
N ILE A 72 -14.10 6.59 -4.98
CA ILE A 72 -13.64 5.99 -3.70
C ILE A 72 -13.06 6.99 -2.69
N ARG A 73 -12.82 8.24 -3.09
CA ARG A 73 -12.07 9.24 -2.29
C ARG A 73 -12.66 10.66 -2.32
N GLY A 74 -13.97 10.78 -2.50
CA GLY A 74 -14.61 12.07 -2.73
C GLY A 74 -14.21 12.63 -4.10
N SER A 75 -15.19 13.08 -4.86
CA SER A 75 -14.95 13.84 -6.10
C SER A 75 -14.74 15.32 -5.79
#